data_AF-A0A6F9CGF1-F1
#
_entry.id   AF-A0A6F9CGF1-F1
#
_cell.length_a   1.000
_cell.length_b   1.000
_cell.length_c   1.000
_cell.angle_alpha   90.00
_cell.angle_beta   90.00
_cell.angle_gamma   90.00
#
_symmetry.space_group_name_H-M   'P 1'
#
loop_
_entity.id
_entity.type
_entity.pdbx_description
1 polymer ?
#
loop_
_entity_poly.entity_id
_entity_poly.type
_entity_poly.pdbx_seq_one_letter_code
_entity_poly.pdbx_strand_id
1 'polypeptide(L)'
;MVVVKPKPDATPASGIRSTLYKSYSGELPDPSTLNPLPAYADIEPDSLPLICRMNITSDKPLVDSIFGKVQTGSILSYQHPPPPPGSVVIHEDAPPFPKVPLDGYHLQPTDCSYEIMTDQEKLHLSSLSVTLSQSHLIEEATRCQSETPEWHSLRKERVTASHFRESSPYI
;
A
#
# COMPACT_ATOMS: atom_id res chain seq x y z
N MET A 1 -5.91 9.20 -13.23
CA MET A 1 -5.60 10.04 -12.05
C MET A 1 -5.68 11.49 -12.50
N VAL A 2 -6.67 12.25 -12.06
CA VAL A 2 -6.82 13.66 -12.47
C VAL A 2 -6.23 14.53 -11.38
N VAL A 3 -5.03 15.06 -11.63
CA VAL A 3 -4.40 16.04 -10.74
C VAL A 3 -4.98 17.40 -11.11
N VAL A 4 -5.95 17.87 -10.33
CA VAL A 4 -6.51 19.21 -10.48
C VAL A 4 -5.61 20.19 -9.72
N LYS A 5 -5.21 21.27 -10.37
CA LYS A 5 -4.43 22.33 -9.73
C LYS A 5 -5.24 22.97 -8.60
N PRO A 6 -4.63 23.24 -7.42
CA PRO A 6 -5.32 23.90 -6.32
C PRO A 6 -5.71 25.33 -6.73
N LYS A 7 -6.94 25.74 -6.38
CA LYS A 7 -7.40 27.12 -6.56
C LYS A 7 -6.59 28.05 -5.63
N PRO A 8 -6.22 29.26 -6.09
CA PRO A 8 -5.69 30.29 -5.20
C PRO A 8 -6.79 30.61 -4.16
N ASP A 9 -6.43 30.65 -2.88
CA ASP A 9 -7.28 30.85 -1.68
C ASP A 9 -7.80 29.60 -0.94
N ALA A 10 -7.38 28.40 -1.31
CA ALA A 10 -7.72 27.20 -0.52
C ALA A 10 -6.83 27.07 0.74
N THR A 11 -7.44 27.06 1.92
CA THR A 11 -6.78 26.78 3.21
C THR A 11 -5.94 25.49 3.18
N PRO A 12 -4.75 25.45 3.80
CA PRO A 12 -3.77 24.35 3.67
C PRO A 12 -4.16 23.05 4.41
N ALA A 13 -5.39 22.92 4.90
CA ALA A 13 -5.85 21.74 5.64
C ALA A 13 -6.37 20.61 4.74
N SER A 14 -6.06 20.61 3.43
CA SER A 14 -6.55 19.60 2.51
C SER A 14 -5.47 18.58 2.19
N GLY A 15 -5.34 17.57 3.05
CA GLY A 15 -4.68 16.32 2.68
C GLY A 15 -5.39 15.61 1.52
N ILE A 16 -4.72 14.62 0.95
CA ILE A 16 -5.25 13.75 -0.10
C ILE A 16 -6.43 12.98 0.49
N ARG A 17 -7.66 13.30 0.04
CA ARG A 17 -8.86 12.54 0.43
C ARG A 17 -9.15 11.48 -0.62
N SER A 18 -9.07 10.21 -0.22
CA SER A 18 -9.56 9.10 -1.03
C SER A 18 -11.04 9.29 -1.30
N THR A 19 -11.44 9.31 -2.57
CA THR A 19 -12.85 9.37 -2.99
C THR A 19 -13.53 8.01 -2.95
N LEU A 20 -12.76 6.93 -2.69
CA LEU A 20 -13.25 5.55 -2.73
C LEU A 20 -13.75 5.07 -1.36
N TYR A 21 -13.31 5.69 -0.26
CA TYR A 21 -13.70 5.30 1.08
C TYR A 21 -14.24 6.50 1.85
N LYS A 22 -15.55 6.52 2.10
CA LYS A 22 -16.15 7.48 3.01
C LYS A 22 -15.78 7.02 4.41
N SER A 23 -14.86 7.74 5.07
CA SER A 23 -14.50 7.47 6.46
C SER A 23 -15.76 7.41 7.31
N TYR A 24 -15.93 6.32 8.07
CA TYR A 24 -17.02 6.21 9.02
C TYR A 24 -16.95 7.40 9.99
N SER A 25 -18.02 8.19 10.02
CA SER A 25 -18.08 9.46 10.76
C SER A 25 -19.05 9.41 11.96
N GLY A 26 -19.54 8.21 12.29
CA GLY A 26 -20.35 7.96 13.49
C GLY A 26 -19.49 7.52 14.67
N GLU A 27 -20.14 7.31 15.82
CA GLU A 27 -19.51 6.67 16.97
C GLU A 27 -19.18 5.21 16.63
N LEU A 28 -17.97 4.76 16.99
CA LEU A 28 -17.57 3.37 16.76
C LEU A 28 -18.58 2.41 17.41
N PRO A 29 -18.97 1.32 16.74
CA PRO A 29 -19.94 0.37 17.28
C PRO A 29 -19.39 -0.26 18.56
N ASP A 30 -20.31 -0.62 19.47
CA ASP A 30 -19.94 -1.22 20.75
C ASP A 30 -19.08 -2.47 20.52
N PRO A 31 -17.90 -2.61 21.17
CA PRO A 31 -16.98 -3.71 20.91
C PRO A 31 -17.61 -5.11 21.05
N SER A 32 -18.67 -5.26 21.85
CA SER A 32 -19.38 -6.55 21.97
C SER A 32 -20.09 -6.97 20.69
N THR A 33 -20.50 -6.00 19.85
CA THR A 33 -21.08 -6.25 18.52
C THR A 33 -20.06 -6.72 17.50
N LEU A 34 -18.77 -6.52 17.78
CA LEU A 34 -17.65 -6.92 16.93
C LEU A 34 -17.07 -8.29 17.31
N ASN A 35 -17.67 -9.03 18.25
CA ASN A 35 -17.16 -10.33 18.66
C ASN A 35 -17.29 -11.36 17.51
N PRO A 36 -16.18 -11.75 16.87
CA PRO A 36 -16.22 -12.65 15.72
C PRO A 36 -16.29 -14.12 16.16
N LEU A 37 -16.02 -14.43 17.42
CA LEU A 37 -15.87 -15.81 17.92
C LEU A 37 -17.09 -16.70 17.64
N PRO A 38 -18.34 -16.24 17.81
CA PRO A 38 -19.51 -17.08 17.51
C PRO A 38 -19.61 -17.43 16.02
N ALA A 39 -19.16 -16.54 15.12
CA ALA A 39 -19.21 -16.76 13.68
C ALA A 39 -18.13 -17.73 13.17
N TYR A 40 -17.07 -17.95 13.97
CA TYR A 40 -15.94 -18.82 13.64
C TYR A 40 -15.78 -19.98 14.63
N ALA A 41 -16.85 -20.36 15.32
CA ALA A 41 -16.82 -21.41 16.36
C ALA A 41 -16.38 -22.78 15.81
N ASP A 42 -16.64 -23.05 14.53
CA ASP A 42 -16.34 -24.32 13.86
C ASP A 42 -14.93 -24.37 13.22
N ILE A 43 -14.14 -23.30 13.35
CA ILE A 43 -12.81 -23.21 12.75
C ILE A 43 -11.73 -23.57 13.76
N GLU A 44 -10.77 -24.38 13.32
CA GLU A 44 -9.59 -24.74 14.10
C GLU A 44 -8.84 -23.50 14.63
N PRO A 45 -8.36 -23.50 15.89
CA PRO A 45 -7.76 -22.32 16.52
C PRO A 45 -6.63 -21.66 15.73
N ASP A 46 -5.82 -22.47 15.03
CA ASP A 46 -4.68 -22.01 14.20
C ASP A 46 -5.07 -21.43 12.85
N SER A 47 -6.31 -21.67 12.42
CA SER A 47 -6.89 -21.13 11.19
C SER A 47 -7.82 -19.93 11.46
N LEU A 48 -7.96 -19.50 12.71
CA LEU A 48 -8.81 -18.37 13.05
C LEU A 48 -8.27 -17.06 12.48
N PRO A 49 -9.13 -16.23 11.86
CA PRO A 49 -8.75 -14.89 11.44
C PRO A 49 -8.18 -14.06 12.59
N LEU A 50 -7.29 -13.12 12.27
CA LEU A 50 -6.61 -12.28 13.26
C LEU A 50 -7.58 -11.59 14.23
N ILE A 51 -8.75 -11.17 13.74
CA ILE A 51 -9.78 -10.49 14.55
C ILE A 51 -10.23 -11.33 15.76
N CYS A 52 -10.23 -12.66 15.66
CA CYS A 52 -10.54 -13.57 16.78
C CYS A 52 -9.46 -13.58 17.86
N ARG A 53 -8.23 -13.18 17.54
CA ARG A 53 -7.07 -13.14 18.44
C ARG A 53 -6.74 -11.74 18.95
N MET A 54 -7.38 -10.69 18.42
CA MET A 54 -7.12 -9.29 18.84
C MET A 54 -7.66 -8.94 20.24
N ASN A 55 -8.29 -9.91 20.93
CA ASN A 55 -8.79 -9.76 22.30
C ASN A 55 -9.68 -8.51 22.44
N ILE A 56 -10.61 -8.30 21.49
CA ILE A 56 -11.54 -7.16 21.50
C ILE A 56 -12.66 -7.50 22.48
N THR A 57 -12.70 -6.83 23.63
CA THR A 57 -13.59 -7.19 24.74
C THR A 57 -14.09 -5.95 25.46
N SER A 58 -15.35 -5.92 25.89
CA SER A 58 -16.00 -4.74 26.50
C SER A 58 -15.44 -4.33 27.87
N ASP A 59 -14.65 -5.18 28.51
CA ASP A 59 -13.93 -4.93 29.77
C ASP A 59 -12.64 -4.11 29.58
N LYS A 60 -12.11 -4.00 28.35
CA LYS A 60 -10.91 -3.21 28.08
C LYS A 60 -11.19 -1.71 28.15
N PRO A 61 -10.32 -0.93 28.81
CA PRO A 61 -10.49 0.51 28.88
C PRO A 61 -10.34 1.15 27.49
N LEU A 62 -11.14 2.19 27.26
CA LEU A 62 -11.09 3.02 26.07
C LEU A 62 -10.11 4.19 26.27
N VAL A 63 -9.31 4.49 25.24
CA VAL A 63 -8.35 5.59 25.18
C VAL A 63 -8.77 6.56 24.08
N ASP A 64 -8.56 7.85 24.31
CA ASP A 64 -8.86 8.88 23.32
C ASP A 64 -7.87 8.80 22.13
N SER A 65 -8.41 8.89 20.92
CA SER A 65 -7.69 8.86 19.64
C SER A 65 -8.34 9.87 18.70
N ILE A 66 -7.65 10.29 17.62
CA ILE A 66 -8.27 11.16 16.59
C ILE A 66 -9.53 10.56 15.95
N PHE A 67 -9.73 9.24 16.08
CA PHE A 67 -10.89 8.52 15.57
C PHE A 67 -12.00 8.33 16.62
N GLY A 68 -11.88 8.97 17.79
CA GLY A 68 -12.76 8.79 18.94
C GLY A 68 -12.17 7.82 19.97
N LYS A 69 -13.02 7.35 20.88
CA LYS A 69 -12.62 6.42 21.94
C LYS A 69 -12.36 5.02 21.36
N VAL A 70 -11.14 4.53 21.49
CA VAL A 70 -10.71 3.22 20.96
C VAL A 70 -10.16 2.34 22.07
N GLN A 71 -10.24 1.01 21.93
CA GLN A 71 -9.75 0.11 22.97
C GLN A 71 -8.23 0.18 23.15
N THR A 72 -7.79 0.13 24.41
CA THR A 72 -6.37 0.04 24.77
C THR A 72 -5.73 -1.18 24.11
N GLY A 73 -4.61 -0.96 23.40
CA GLY A 73 -3.90 -2.00 22.65
C GLY A 73 -4.33 -2.14 21.20
N SER A 74 -5.38 -1.43 20.76
CA SER A 74 -5.69 -1.27 19.34
C SER A 74 -4.56 -0.53 18.63
N ILE A 75 -4.28 -0.87 17.36
CA ILE A 75 -3.31 -0.10 16.54
C ILE A 75 -3.71 1.38 16.48
N LEU A 76 -5.01 1.68 16.52
CA LEU A 76 -5.54 3.06 16.53
C LEU A 76 -5.33 3.77 17.88
N SER A 77 -5.04 3.03 18.96
CA SER A 77 -4.72 3.58 20.28
C SER A 77 -3.27 4.05 20.38
N TYR A 78 -2.37 3.51 19.54
CA TYR A 78 -0.99 3.95 19.44
C TYR A 78 -0.89 5.07 18.41
N GLN A 79 -1.18 6.29 18.83
CA GLN A 79 -0.86 7.46 18.04
C GLN A 79 0.45 8.05 18.54
N HIS A 80 1.41 8.17 17.63
CA HIS A 80 2.55 9.04 17.91
C HIS A 80 1.99 10.47 18.05
N PRO A 81 2.21 11.15 19.18
CA PRO A 81 1.76 12.53 19.33
C PRO A 81 2.28 13.32 18.12
N PRO A 82 1.46 14.19 17.51
CA PRO A 82 1.96 15.11 16.50
C PRO A 82 3.18 15.83 17.08
N PRO A 83 4.32 15.87 16.37
CA PRO A 83 5.49 16.56 16.85
C PRO A 83 5.11 17.99 17.23
N PRO A 84 5.45 18.45 18.45
CA PRO A 84 5.08 19.80 18.89
C PRO A 84 5.64 20.84 17.91
N PRO A 85 4.94 21.97 17.72
CA PRO A 85 5.39 23.01 16.80
C PRO A 85 6.82 23.44 17.18
N GLY A 86 7.76 23.31 16.24
CA GLY A 86 9.19 23.58 16.45
C GLY A 86 10.06 22.37 16.81
N SER A 87 9.52 21.16 16.92
CA SER A 87 10.32 19.95 17.19
C SER A 87 10.97 19.32 15.95
N VAL A 88 10.72 19.89 14.76
CA VAL A 88 11.39 19.47 13.53
C VAL A 88 12.72 20.20 13.45
N VAL A 89 13.79 19.50 13.78
CA VAL A 89 15.15 19.98 13.56
C VAL A 89 15.48 19.77 12.09
N ILE A 90 15.56 20.85 11.33
CA ILE A 90 16.07 20.82 9.96
C ILE A 90 17.59 20.81 10.08
N HIS A 91 18.21 19.70 9.70
CA HIS A 91 19.66 19.62 9.61
C HIS A 91 20.10 20.24 8.28
N GLU A 92 20.63 21.47 8.34
CA GLU A 92 21.20 22.17 7.16
C GLU A 92 22.37 21.38 6.55
N ASP A 93 23.10 20.62 7.38
CA ASP A 93 24.22 19.77 6.97
C ASP A 93 23.83 18.32 6.65
N ALA A 94 22.55 18.07 6.34
CA ALA A 94 22.12 16.72 5.95
C ALA A 94 22.88 16.27 4.68
N PRO A 95 23.44 15.05 4.65
CA PRO A 95 24.08 14.54 3.45
C PRO A 95 23.06 14.49 2.30
N PRO A 96 23.50 14.72 1.06
CA PRO A 96 22.62 14.62 -0.10
C PRO A 96 22.01 13.22 -0.16
N PHE A 97 20.74 13.13 -0.56
CA PHE A 97 20.08 11.84 -0.73
C PHE A 97 20.93 10.93 -1.62
N PRO A 98 21.08 9.65 -1.24
CA PRO A 98 21.78 8.70 -2.08
C PRO A 98 21.10 8.64 -3.45
N LYS A 99 21.89 8.51 -4.51
CA LYS A 99 21.35 8.26 -5.84
C LYS A 99 20.61 6.93 -5.81
N VAL A 100 19.32 6.95 -6.18
CA VAL A 100 18.49 5.76 -6.34
C VAL A 100 18.32 5.45 -7.83
N PRO A 101 18.39 4.17 -8.25
CA PRO A 101 18.69 2.97 -7.45
C PRO A 101 20.12 3.00 -6.90
N LEU A 102 20.33 2.41 -5.72
CA LEU A 102 21.67 2.29 -5.13
C LEU A 102 22.56 1.46 -6.05
N ASP A 103 23.77 1.95 -6.36
CA ASP A 103 24.73 1.21 -7.19
C ASP A 103 25.03 -0.16 -6.58
N GLY A 104 24.79 -1.23 -7.34
CA GLY A 104 24.95 -2.62 -6.90
C GLY A 104 23.73 -3.23 -6.20
N TYR A 105 22.67 -2.46 -5.95
CA TYR A 105 21.40 -3.02 -5.47
C TYR A 105 20.62 -3.61 -6.64
N HIS A 106 20.91 -4.88 -6.92
CA HIS A 106 20.08 -5.71 -7.78
C HIS A 106 19.35 -6.71 -6.90
N LEU A 107 18.03 -6.79 -7.07
CA LEU A 107 17.33 -7.98 -6.63
C LEU A 107 18.00 -9.14 -7.37
N GLN A 108 18.59 -10.06 -6.61
CA GLN A 108 19.09 -11.31 -7.21
C GLN A 108 17.92 -11.88 -8.01
N PRO A 109 18.15 -12.36 -9.25
CA PRO A 109 17.12 -13.09 -9.96
C PRO A 109 16.57 -14.12 -8.99
N THR A 110 15.33 -13.96 -8.59
CA THR A 110 14.71 -14.98 -7.76
C THR A 110 14.68 -16.19 -8.67
N ASP A 111 15.42 -17.24 -8.29
CA ASP A 111 15.18 -18.58 -8.79
C ASP A 111 13.79 -18.97 -8.28
N CYS A 112 12.77 -18.40 -8.89
CA CYS A 112 11.40 -18.80 -8.69
C CYS A 112 11.29 -20.17 -9.36
N SER A 113 11.74 -21.19 -8.65
CA SER A 113 11.52 -22.59 -8.96
C SER A 113 10.06 -22.94 -8.68
N TYR A 114 9.10 -22.15 -9.20
CA TYR A 114 7.77 -22.68 -9.37
C TYR A 114 7.89 -23.76 -10.44
N GLU A 115 7.94 -25.03 -10.01
CA GLU A 115 7.92 -26.21 -10.88
C GLU A 115 6.58 -26.36 -11.66
N ILE A 116 5.81 -25.26 -11.77
CA ILE A 116 4.43 -25.21 -12.26
C ILE A 116 4.37 -24.64 -13.69
N MET A 117 5.39 -23.93 -14.17
CA MET A 117 5.39 -23.36 -15.52
C MET A 117 5.87 -24.36 -16.59
N THR A 118 5.09 -24.48 -17.66
CA THR A 118 5.46 -25.20 -18.89
C THR A 118 6.62 -24.51 -19.63
N ASP A 119 7.34 -25.25 -20.48
CA ASP A 119 8.45 -24.70 -21.25
C ASP A 119 8.00 -23.58 -22.22
N GLN A 120 6.79 -23.70 -22.76
CA GLN A 120 6.21 -22.66 -23.62
C GLN A 120 6.00 -21.35 -22.86
N GLU A 121 5.50 -21.42 -21.62
CA GLU A 121 5.31 -20.23 -20.78
C GLU A 121 6.64 -19.61 -20.37
N LYS A 122 7.67 -20.42 -20.08
CA LYS A 122 9.03 -19.92 -19.81
C LYS A 122 9.63 -19.19 -20.99
N LEU A 123 9.49 -19.75 -22.20
CA LEU A 123 9.93 -19.10 -23.44
C LEU A 123 9.16 -17.81 -23.71
N HIS A 124 7.86 -17.79 -23.41
CA HIS A 124 7.04 -16.59 -23.53
C HIS A 124 7.48 -15.49 -22.55
N LEU A 125 7.71 -15.80 -21.28
CA LEU A 125 8.24 -14.80 -20.33
C LEU A 125 9.63 -14.31 -20.74
N SER A 126 10.48 -15.21 -21.25
CA SER A 126 11.81 -14.85 -21.74
C SER A 126 11.74 -13.89 -22.93
N SER A 127 10.75 -14.03 -23.82
CA SER A 127 10.55 -13.11 -24.96
C SER A 127 10.02 -11.74 -24.55
N LEU A 128 9.42 -11.62 -23.36
CA LEU A 128 8.97 -10.34 -22.78
C LEU A 128 10.07 -9.59 -22.01
N SER A 129 11.26 -10.20 -21.84
CA SER A 129 12.40 -9.58 -21.16
C SER A 129 12.94 -8.39 -21.96
N VAL A 130 13.38 -7.34 -21.26
CA VAL A 130 13.81 -6.08 -21.86
C VAL A 130 15.10 -5.64 -21.18
N THR A 131 16.09 -5.26 -21.99
CA THR A 131 17.35 -4.68 -21.50
C THR A 131 17.18 -3.23 -21.05
N LEU A 132 18.09 -2.72 -20.23
CA LEU A 132 18.02 -1.33 -19.75
C LEU A 132 18.00 -0.30 -20.90
N SER A 133 18.76 -0.51 -21.97
CA SER A 133 18.74 0.39 -23.13
C SER A 133 17.39 0.35 -23.87
N GLN A 134 16.80 -0.83 -24.02
CA GLN A 134 15.48 -0.98 -24.61
C GLN A 134 14.38 -0.35 -23.73
N SER A 135 14.50 -0.43 -22.39
CA SER A 135 13.52 0.19 -21.50
C SER A 135 13.53 1.72 -21.62
N HIS A 136 14.69 2.33 -21.85
CA HIS A 136 14.79 3.77 -22.12
C HIS A 136 14.09 4.15 -23.43
N LEU A 137 14.30 3.38 -24.51
CA LEU A 137 13.62 3.61 -25.79
C LEU A 137 12.10 3.47 -25.68
N ILE A 138 11.65 2.47 -24.92
CA ILE A 138 10.21 2.25 -24.64
C ILE A 138 9.63 3.41 -23.82
N GLU A 139 10.32 3.87 -22.79
CA GLU A 139 9.91 5.03 -21.99
C GLU A 139 9.73 6.25 -22.89
N GLU A 140 10.74 6.56 -23.68
CA GLU A 140 10.74 7.73 -24.57
C GLU A 140 9.60 7.67 -25.59
N ALA A 141 9.40 6.51 -26.22
CA ALA A 141 8.33 6.30 -27.20
C ALA A 141 6.92 6.35 -26.58
N THR A 142 6.78 6.11 -25.27
CA THR A 142 5.49 6.03 -24.58
C THR A 142 5.24 7.15 -23.59
N ARG A 143 5.97 8.27 -23.68
CA ARG A 143 5.80 9.46 -22.81
C ARG A 143 4.39 10.05 -22.84
N CYS A 144 3.68 9.94 -23.96
CA CYS A 144 2.29 10.40 -24.09
C CYS A 144 1.26 9.41 -23.50
N GLN A 145 1.72 8.34 -22.85
CA GLN A 145 0.90 7.38 -22.11
C GLN A 145 -0.27 6.85 -22.96
N SER A 146 -1.52 7.01 -22.51
CA SER A 146 -2.72 6.47 -23.16
C SER A 146 -3.00 7.03 -24.55
N GLU A 147 -2.33 8.11 -24.96
CA GLU A 147 -2.44 8.63 -26.32
C GLU A 147 -1.61 7.80 -27.32
N THR A 148 -0.66 7.01 -26.82
CA THR A 148 0.19 6.11 -27.61
C THR A 148 -0.39 4.69 -27.58
N PRO A 149 -0.73 4.06 -28.72
CA PRO A 149 -1.33 2.73 -28.72
C PRO A 149 -0.41 1.66 -28.11
N GLU A 150 0.91 1.81 -28.24
CA GLU A 150 1.91 0.92 -27.66
C GLU A 150 1.86 0.88 -26.13
N TRP A 151 1.43 1.96 -25.46
CA TRP A 151 1.29 2.03 -24.01
C TRP A 151 0.31 0.97 -23.47
N HIS A 152 -0.80 0.75 -24.19
CA HIS A 152 -1.80 -0.23 -23.78
C HIS A 152 -1.29 -1.66 -23.95
N SER A 153 -0.66 -1.96 -25.08
CA SER A 153 -0.07 -3.28 -25.36
C SER A 153 1.01 -3.64 -24.34
N LEU A 154 1.88 -2.69 -23.99
CA LEU A 154 3.02 -2.94 -23.10
C LEU A 154 2.59 -3.22 -21.65
N ARG A 155 1.49 -2.62 -21.22
CA ARG A 155 0.94 -2.76 -19.86
C ARG A 155 0.08 -4.01 -19.68
N LYS A 156 -0.42 -4.61 -20.76
CA LYS A 156 -1.28 -5.79 -20.71
C LYS A 156 -0.55 -7.01 -20.12
N GLU A 157 0.67 -7.25 -20.56
CA GLU A 157 1.49 -8.41 -20.17
C GLU A 157 2.41 -8.11 -18.95
N ARG A 158 2.23 -6.97 -18.28
CA ARG A 158 3.11 -6.52 -17.19
C ARG A 158 2.34 -6.18 -15.92
N VAL A 159 2.89 -6.57 -14.78
CA VAL A 159 2.45 -6.03 -13.49
C VAL A 159 2.77 -4.54 -13.45
N THR A 160 1.73 -3.74 -13.29
CA THR A 160 1.83 -2.28 -13.21
C THR A 160 1.61 -1.81 -11.79
N ALA A 161 2.14 -0.65 -11.42
CA ALA A 161 2.01 -0.12 -10.06
C ALA A 161 0.54 -0.05 -9.56
N SER A 162 -0.42 0.20 -10.46
CA SER A 162 -1.85 0.24 -10.12
C SER A 162 -2.44 -1.14 -9.78
N HIS A 163 -1.89 -2.22 -10.32
CA HIS A 163 -2.37 -3.60 -10.12
C HIS A 163 -1.39 -4.44 -9.27
N PHE A 164 -0.35 -3.81 -8.71
CA PHE A 164 0.67 -4.51 -7.92
C PHE A 164 0.06 -5.18 -6.68
N ARG A 165 -0.87 -4.50 -6.01
CA ARG A 165 -1.57 -5.05 -4.84
C ARG A 165 -2.44 -6.26 -5.16
N GLU A 166 -3.07 -6.27 -6.34
CA GLU A 166 -3.90 -7.39 -6.78
C GLU A 166 -3.06 -8.63 -7.13
N SER A 167 -1.85 -8.39 -7.64
CA SER A 167 -0.90 -9.45 -8.01
C SER A 167 -0.03 -9.94 -6.84
N SER A 168 0.02 -9.19 -5.73
CA SER A 168 0.72 -9.59 -4.51
C SER A 168 -0.19 -9.44 -3.28
N PRO A 169 -1.15 -10.36 -3.09
CA PRO A 169 -2.15 -10.26 -2.02
C PRO A 169 -1.62 -10.49 -0.61
N TYR A 170 -0.34 -10.87 -0.48
CA TYR A 170 0.32 -11.21 0.79
C TYR A 170 1.37 -10.18 1.23
N ILE A 171 1.47 -9.03 0.54
CA ILE A 171 2.21 -7.83 0.95
C ILE A 171 1.20 -6.77 1.36
#